data_AF-A0A6B2GF81-F1
#
_entry.id   AF-A0A6B2GF81-F1
#
_cell.length_a   1.000
_cell.length_b   1.000
_cell.length_c   1.000
_cell.angle_alpha   90.00
_cell.angle_beta   90.00
_cell.angle_gamma   90.00
#
_symmetry.space_group_name_H-M   'P 1'
#
loop_
_entity.id
_entity.type
_entity.pdbx_description
1 polymer ?
#
loop_
_entity_poly.entity_id
_entity_poly.type
_entity_poly.pdbx_seq_one_letter_code
_entity_poly.pdbx_strand_id
1 'polypeptide(L)' 'MKDKFNWEYWPTYMFYIPLLPHYFYYALKSGSFAYFTAANPAIKHGGDATESKFKTLKLLPNSLT' A
#
# COMPACT_ATOMS: atom_id res chain seq x y z
N MET A 1 27.02 18.54 2.31
CA MET A 1 26.89 18.19 0.86
C MET A 1 27.49 16.83 0.51
N LYS A 2 27.89 16.00 1.49
CA LYS A 2 28.21 14.57 1.26
C LYS A 2 26.97 13.67 1.42
N ASP A 3 25.82 14.29 1.68
CA ASP A 3 24.72 13.65 2.40
C ASP A 3 23.53 13.33 1.47
N LYS A 4 23.61 13.69 0.18
CA LYS A 4 22.52 13.49 -0.79
C LYS A 4 22.52 12.11 -1.45
N PHE A 5 23.67 11.44 -1.53
CA PHE A 5 23.78 10.10 -2.16
C PHE A 5 23.81 8.95 -1.13
N ASN A 6 23.85 9.27 0.16
CA ASN A 6 23.74 8.29 1.23
C ASN A 6 22.27 7.94 1.42
N TRP A 7 21.82 6.88 0.74
CA TRP A 7 20.44 6.42 0.73
C TRP A 7 19.89 6.09 2.12
N GLU A 8 20.76 5.75 3.06
CA GLU A 8 20.44 5.45 4.46
C GLU A 8 19.82 6.64 5.22
N TYR A 9 20.08 7.87 4.78
CA TYR A 9 19.47 9.08 5.36
C TYR A 9 18.28 9.58 4.53
N TRP A 10 17.89 8.89 3.46
CA TRP A 10 16.74 9.29 2.67
C TRP A 10 15.45 9.06 3.43
N PRO A 11 14.45 9.94 3.29
CA PRO A 11 13.11 9.65 3.78
C PRO A 11 12.55 8.36 3.20
N THR A 12 11.91 7.53 4.02
CA THR A 12 11.40 6.21 3.63
C THR A 12 10.48 6.24 2.41
N TYR A 13 9.74 7.33 2.18
CA TYR A 13 8.85 7.47 1.02
C TYR A 13 9.61 7.54 -0.32
N MET A 14 10.89 7.93 -0.34
CA MET A 14 11.67 7.98 -1.59
C MET A 14 11.82 6.61 -2.24
N PHE A 15 11.82 5.53 -1.44
CA PHE A 15 11.91 4.16 -1.94
C PHE A 15 10.66 3.71 -2.71
N TYR A 16 9.55 4.46 -2.63
CA TYR A 16 8.34 4.19 -3.41
C TYR A 16 8.35 4.85 -4.78
N ILE A 17 9.26 5.81 -5.05
CA ILE A 17 9.34 6.51 -6.35
C ILE A 17 9.50 5.54 -7.53
N PRO A 18 10.38 4.52 -7.48
CA PRO A 18 10.52 3.55 -8.57
C PRO A 18 9.24 2.74 -8.86
N LEU A 19 8.29 2.70 -7.92
CA LEU A 19 7.02 1.97 -8.07
C LEU A 19 5.95 2.80 -8.80
N LEU A 20 6.13 4.13 -8.90
CA LEU A 20 5.14 5.03 -9.49
C LEU A 20 4.76 4.69 -10.94
N PRO A 21 5.69 4.34 -11.86
CA PRO A 21 5.33 3.98 -13.22
C PRO A 21 4.38 2.78 -13.27
N HIS A 22 4.64 1.76 -12.45
CA HIS A 22 3.78 0.58 -12.34
C HIS A 22 2.41 0.94 -11.74
N TYR A 23 2.41 1.75 -10.67
CA TYR A 23 1.19 2.24 -10.06
C TYR A 23 0.30 2.99 -11.05
N PHE A 24 0.85 3.97 -11.77
CA PHE A 24 0.08 4.76 -12.74
C PHE A 24 -0.39 3.91 -13.92
N TYR A 25 0.43 2.97 -14.39
CA TYR A 25 0.02 2.04 -15.45
C TYR A 25 -1.27 1.29 -15.07
N TYR A 26 -1.32 0.70 -13.88
CA TYR A 26 -2.51 -0.04 -13.44
C TYR A 26 -3.67 0.87 -13.06
N ALA A 27 -3.41 2.01 -12.43
CA ALA A 27 -4.46 2.98 -12.11
C ALA A 27 -5.21 3.47 -13.36
N LEU A 28 -4.47 3.75 -14.44
CA LEU A 28 -5.05 4.11 -15.73
C LEU A 28 -5.76 2.91 -16.37
N LYS A 29 -5.13 1.74 -16.39
CA LYS A 29 -5.70 0.51 -16.98
C LYS A 29 -7.00 0.07 -16.31
N SER A 30 -7.10 0.21 -15.00
CA SER A 30 -8.30 -0.15 -14.24
C SER A 30 -9.31 0.98 -14.09
N GLY A 31 -8.96 2.22 -14.49
CA GLY A 31 -9.78 3.41 -14.26
C GLY A 31 -9.96 3.78 -12.78
N SER A 32 -9.03 3.38 -11.90
CA SER A 32 -9.14 3.62 -10.45
C SER A 32 -7.77 3.77 -9.81
N PHE A 33 -7.56 4.89 -9.09
CA PHE A 33 -6.35 5.10 -8.27
C PHE A 33 -6.27 4.15 -7.07
N ALA A 34 -7.38 3.51 -6.71
CA ALA A 34 -7.47 2.52 -5.63
C ALA A 34 -7.53 1.08 -6.18
N TYR A 35 -6.98 0.82 -7.37
CA TYR A 35 -7.05 -0.50 -8.03
C TYR A 35 -6.54 -1.65 -7.15
N PHE A 36 -5.55 -1.37 -6.30
CA PHE A 36 -4.92 -2.36 -5.42
C PHE A 36 -5.88 -2.92 -4.36
N THR A 37 -6.97 -2.21 -4.04
CA THR A 37 -7.99 -2.69 -3.09
C THR A 37 -8.71 -3.95 -3.59
N ALA A 38 -8.71 -4.18 -4.91
CA ALA A 38 -9.26 -5.39 -5.52
C ALA A 38 -8.52 -6.67 -5.13
N ALA A 39 -7.27 -6.58 -4.64
CA ALA A 39 -6.52 -7.74 -4.17
C ALA A 39 -7.14 -8.39 -2.92
N ASN A 40 -7.76 -7.58 -2.05
CA ASN A 40 -8.38 -8.03 -0.79
C ASN A 40 -9.70 -7.27 -0.53
N PRO A 41 -10.79 -7.55 -1.29
CA PRO A 41 -12.01 -6.75 -1.26
C PRO A 41 -12.77 -6.78 0.08
N ALA A 42 -12.52 -7.78 0.93
CA ALA A 42 -13.08 -7.85 2.27
C ALA A 42 -12.46 -6.82 3.24
N ILE A 43 -11.26 -6.31 2.94
CA ILE A 43 -10.56 -5.30 3.73
C ILE A 43 -10.84 -3.93 3.12
N LYS A 44 -11.63 -3.12 3.83
CA LYS A 44 -11.91 -1.74 3.40
C LYS A 44 -10.60 -0.95 3.32
N HIS A 45 -10.32 -0.39 2.14
CA HIS A 45 -9.07 0.32 1.83
C HIS A 45 -7.80 -0.52 1.97
N GLY A 46 -7.91 -1.85 1.87
CA GLY A 46 -6.76 -2.74 1.99
C GLY A 46 -5.63 -2.37 1.03
N GLY A 47 -4.44 -2.14 1.58
CA GLY A 47 -3.25 -1.76 0.82
C GLY A 47 -2.94 -0.26 0.79
N ASP A 48 -3.76 0.59 1.41
CA ASP A 48 -3.45 2.03 1.57
C ASP A 48 -2.72 2.35 2.89
N ALA A 49 -2.47 1.34 3.73
CA ALA A 49 -1.83 1.42 5.05
C ALA A 49 -2.60 2.24 6.10
N THR A 50 -3.86 2.59 5.83
CA THR A 50 -4.78 3.26 6.76
C THR A 50 -5.88 2.33 7.26
N GLU A 51 -5.89 1.07 6.82
CA GLU A 51 -6.90 0.10 7.22
C GLU A 51 -6.83 -0.25 8.73
N SER A 52 -7.99 -0.49 9.33
CA SER A 52 -8.05 -0.91 10.74
C SER A 52 -7.68 -2.38 10.88
N LYS A 53 -6.56 -2.64 11.57
CA LYS A 53 -6.15 -4.01 11.94
C LYS A 53 -7.22 -4.72 12.78
N PHE A 54 -7.85 -4.01 13.73
CA PHE A 54 -8.94 -4.57 14.54
C PHE A 54 -10.12 -5.04 13.69
N LYS A 55 -10.57 -4.22 12.71
CA LYS A 55 -11.66 -4.63 11.80
C LYS A 55 -11.25 -5.81 10.92
N THR A 56 -9.99 -5.83 10.48
CA THR A 56 -9.45 -6.94 9.67
C THR A 56 -9.41 -8.25 10.47
N LEU A 57 -8.98 -8.21 11.74
CA LEU A 57 -8.96 -9.39 12.61
C LEU A 57 -10.36 -9.97 12.86
N LYS A 58 -11.40 -9.15 12.87
CA LYS A 58 -12.79 -9.63 12.96
C LYS A 58 -13.29 -10.41 11.75
N LEU A 59 -12.54 -10.42 10.64
CA LEU A 59 -12.83 -11.26 9.48
C LEU A 59 -12.36 -12.70 9.67
N LEU A 60 -11.51 -12.97 10.67
CA LEU A 60 -11.03 -14.31 10.97
C LEU A 60 -12.16 -15.17 11.57
N PRO A 61 -12.13 -16.50 11.38
CA PRO A 61 -13.06 -17.42 12.02
C PRO A 61 -12.97 -17.34 13.56
N ASN A 62 -14.12 -17.47 14.23
CA ASN A 62 -14.21 -17.43 15.70
C ASN A 62 -13.37 -18.50 16.41
N SER A 63 -12.95 -19.57 15.72
CA SER A 63 -12.10 -20.61 16.31
C SER A 63 -10.65 -20.16 16.57
N LEU A 64 -10.25 -18.98 16.06
CA LEU A 64 -8.89 -18.44 16.16
C LEU A 64 -8.79 -17.24 17.12
N THR A 65 -9.90 -16.83 17.72
CA THR A 65 -10.03 -15.68 18.64
C THR A 65 -10.52 -16.14 20.00
#